data_AF-A0A7K9BZC7-F1
#
_entry.id   AF-A0A7K9BZC7-F1
#
_cell.length_a   1.000
_cell.length_b   1.000
_cell.length_c   1.000
_cell.angle_alpha   90.00
_cell.angle_beta   90.00
_cell.angle_gamma   90.00
#
_symmetry.space_group_name_H-M   'P 1'
#
loop_
_entity.id
_entity.type
_entity.pdbx_description
1 polymer ?
#
loop_
_entity_poly.entity_id
_entity_poly.type
_entity_poly.pdbx_seq_one_letter_code
_entity_poly.pdbx_strand_id
1 'polypeptide(L)'
;VVDRAPVNRTFGDVLQEVRHQYQVSEVAEVTFVGANPRASAENATEHNFLTVERHNNTSGSWHVVQNDASWDTRFYWTKGSLGRSNVTIEWHIPGGTEPGLYRIRYFGHYRKRASIFHTVTVPFEGTSSSFEVTAL
;
A
#
# COMPACT_ATOMS: atom_id res chain seq x y z
N VAL A 1 13.93 15.66 -7.53
CA VAL A 1 12.91 16.30 -6.65
C VAL A 1 12.83 15.46 -5.40
N VAL A 2 12.80 16.07 -4.21
CA VAL A 2 12.59 15.35 -2.95
C VAL A 2 11.12 15.08 -2.75
N ASP A 3 10.80 13.93 -2.17
CA ASP A 3 9.44 13.60 -1.79
C ASP A 3 9.09 14.35 -0.49
N ARG A 4 7.82 14.72 -0.33
CA ARG A 4 7.30 15.36 0.88
C ARG A 4 5.97 14.73 1.28
N ALA A 5 5.81 14.49 2.58
CA ALA A 5 4.51 14.19 3.15
C ALA A 5 3.71 15.50 3.40
N PRO A 6 2.37 15.44 3.51
CA PRO A 6 1.56 16.54 4.03
C PRO A 6 1.97 16.94 5.45
N VAL A 7 1.56 18.14 5.87
CA VAL A 7 1.77 18.57 7.27
C VAL A 7 0.99 17.63 8.19
N ASN A 8 1.60 17.22 9.30
CA ASN A 8 1.05 16.26 10.29
C ASN A 8 0.74 14.86 9.74
N ARG A 9 1.38 14.47 8.64
CA ARG A 9 1.33 13.10 8.11
C ARG A 9 2.73 12.61 7.77
N THR A 10 2.91 11.31 7.71
CA THR A 10 4.14 10.65 7.25
C THR A 10 3.86 9.83 5.99
N PHE A 11 4.92 9.37 5.32
CA PHE A 11 4.78 8.43 4.21
C PHE A 11 4.18 7.12 4.72
N GLY A 12 3.20 6.57 4.00
CA GLY A 12 2.47 5.37 4.41
C GLY A 12 1.22 5.64 5.24
N ASP A 13 0.96 6.88 5.66
CA ASP A 13 -0.30 7.22 6.32
C ASP A 13 -1.49 7.05 5.36
N VAL A 14 -2.61 6.53 5.88
CA VAL A 14 -3.85 6.41 5.11
C VAL A 14 -4.57 7.75 4.96
N LEU A 15 -4.94 8.08 3.72
CA LEU A 15 -5.72 9.24 3.31
C LEU A 15 -7.20 8.88 3.06
N GLN A 16 -7.45 7.73 2.45
CA GLN A 16 -8.78 7.16 2.26
C GLN A 16 -8.72 5.69 2.67
N GLU A 17 -9.58 5.33 3.62
CA GLU A 17 -9.59 4.01 4.23
C GLU A 17 -10.45 3.03 3.45
N VAL A 18 -10.16 1.74 3.61
CA VAL A 18 -11.05 0.66 3.18
C VAL A 18 -12.40 0.70 3.94
N ARG A 19 -13.47 0.17 3.33
CA ARG A 19 -14.69 -0.19 4.07
C ARG A 19 -14.39 -1.31 5.07
N HIS A 20 -15.23 -1.42 6.09
CA HIS A 20 -15.11 -2.49 7.08
C HIS A 20 -15.46 -3.88 6.53
N GLN A 21 -16.24 -3.96 5.43
CA GLN A 21 -16.67 -5.22 4.84
C GLN A 21 -16.78 -5.09 3.32
N TYR A 22 -16.47 -6.19 2.63
CA TYR A 22 -16.64 -6.39 1.19
C TYR A 22 -17.18 -7.79 0.89
N GLN A 23 -17.92 -7.93 -0.19
CA GLN A 23 -18.28 -9.22 -0.77
C GLN A 23 -17.23 -9.62 -1.83
N VAL A 24 -17.13 -10.93 -2.12
CA VAL A 24 -16.33 -11.38 -3.26
C VAL A 24 -16.82 -10.74 -4.57
N SER A 25 -15.90 -10.48 -5.49
CA SER A 25 -16.08 -9.72 -6.74
C SER A 25 -16.23 -8.20 -6.56
N GLU A 26 -16.26 -7.67 -5.34
CA GLU A 26 -16.10 -6.23 -5.12
C GLU A 26 -14.62 -5.80 -5.16
N VAL A 27 -14.39 -4.48 -5.16
CA VAL A 27 -13.06 -3.88 -5.14
C VAL A 27 -12.81 -3.22 -3.79
N ALA A 28 -11.79 -3.68 -3.07
CA ALA A 28 -11.27 -3.00 -1.89
C ALA A 28 -10.24 -1.95 -2.31
N GLU A 29 -10.48 -0.69 -1.96
CA GLU A 29 -9.63 0.45 -2.33
C GLU A 29 -9.12 1.16 -1.07
N VAL A 30 -7.83 1.50 -1.06
CA VAL A 30 -7.18 2.31 -0.03
C VAL A 30 -6.21 3.29 -0.68
N THR A 31 -6.15 4.52 -0.15
CA THR A 31 -5.20 5.54 -0.63
C THR A 31 -4.27 5.98 0.49
N PHE A 32 -2.97 5.98 0.21
CA PHE A 32 -1.90 6.35 1.13
C PHE A 32 -1.18 7.63 0.71
N VAL A 33 -0.52 8.29 1.67
CA VAL A 33 0.56 9.24 1.40
C VAL A 33 1.71 8.48 0.74
N GLY A 34 1.96 8.80 -0.53
CA GLY A 34 2.93 8.10 -1.37
C GLY A 34 4.24 8.85 -1.57
N ALA A 35 5.22 8.13 -2.11
CA ALA A 35 6.46 8.67 -2.67
C ALA A 35 6.64 8.19 -4.11
N ASN A 36 7.57 8.80 -4.86
CA ASN A 36 7.83 8.39 -6.24
C ASN A 36 8.33 6.93 -6.31
N PRO A 37 7.62 6.01 -7.03
CA PRO A 37 7.96 4.58 -7.06
C PRO A 37 9.36 4.27 -7.58
N ARG A 38 9.94 5.17 -8.41
CA ARG A 38 11.33 5.01 -8.92
C ARG A 38 12.36 4.94 -7.80
N ALA A 39 12.09 5.54 -6.64
CA ALA A 39 12.99 5.46 -5.50
C ALA A 39 13.15 4.01 -5.00
N SER A 40 12.09 3.18 -5.03
CA SER A 40 12.20 1.77 -4.66
C SER A 40 12.94 0.96 -5.71
N ALA A 41 12.65 1.18 -7.00
CA ALA A 41 13.24 0.43 -8.10
C ALA A 41 14.78 0.55 -8.18
N GLU A 42 15.33 1.67 -7.76
CA GLU A 42 16.79 1.88 -7.71
C GLU A 42 17.48 1.20 -6.52
N ASN A 43 16.73 0.81 -5.48
CA ASN A 43 17.29 0.31 -4.23
C ASN A 43 17.03 -1.19 -4.02
N ALA A 44 16.05 -1.78 -4.71
CA ALA A 44 15.71 -3.18 -4.56
C ALA A 44 15.21 -3.78 -5.89
N THR A 45 15.81 -4.91 -6.29
CA THR A 45 15.49 -5.64 -7.52
C THR A 45 14.25 -6.53 -7.41
N GLU A 46 13.85 -6.91 -6.20
CA GLU A 46 12.70 -7.79 -5.90
C GLU A 46 11.78 -7.13 -4.85
N HIS A 47 11.38 -5.88 -5.10
CA HIS A 47 10.52 -5.10 -4.20
C HIS A 47 9.05 -5.27 -4.57
N ASN A 48 8.21 -5.66 -3.61
CA ASN A 48 6.76 -5.56 -3.75
C ASN A 48 6.29 -4.17 -3.29
N PHE A 49 5.52 -3.46 -4.10
CA PHE A 49 4.90 -2.20 -3.71
C PHE A 49 3.68 -2.39 -2.82
N LEU A 50 3.01 -3.53 -2.89
CA LEU A 50 1.83 -3.82 -2.08
C LEU A 50 1.73 -5.29 -1.69
N THR A 51 1.03 -5.56 -0.60
CA THR A 51 0.50 -6.88 -0.28
C THR A 51 -0.95 -6.80 0.15
N VAL A 52 -1.73 -7.82 -0.20
CA VAL A 52 -2.98 -8.15 0.50
C VAL A 52 -2.64 -9.27 1.46
N GLU A 53 -2.97 -9.09 2.73
CA GLU A 53 -2.69 -10.06 3.77
C GLU A 53 -3.99 -10.54 4.41
N ARG A 54 -4.05 -11.82 4.75
CA ARG A 54 -5.16 -12.45 5.46
C ARG A 54 -4.76 -12.78 6.89
N HIS A 55 -5.66 -12.54 7.83
CA HIS A 55 -5.47 -12.91 9.22
C HIS A 55 -5.76 -14.41 9.43
N ASN A 56 -4.84 -15.11 10.08
CA ASN A 56 -5.02 -16.49 10.51
C ASN A 56 -5.41 -16.51 11.99
N ASN A 57 -6.67 -16.83 12.28
CA ASN A 57 -7.21 -16.83 13.64
C ASN A 57 -6.55 -17.85 14.58
N THR A 58 -6.01 -18.96 14.05
CA THR A 58 -5.35 -19.99 14.85
C THR A 58 -3.98 -19.54 15.37
N SER A 59 -3.23 -18.83 14.52
CA SER A 59 -1.87 -18.35 14.86
C SER A 59 -1.82 -16.89 15.31
N GLY A 60 -2.88 -16.10 15.09
CA GLY A 60 -2.89 -14.66 15.32
C GLY A 60 -1.99 -13.87 14.37
N SER A 61 -1.59 -14.47 13.24
CA SER A 61 -0.62 -13.91 12.30
C SER A 61 -1.25 -13.50 10.98
N TRP A 62 -0.61 -12.56 10.28
CA TRP A 62 -0.99 -12.12 8.94
C TRP A 62 -0.10 -12.81 7.90
N HIS A 63 -0.71 -13.33 6.84
CA HIS A 63 0.01 -13.97 5.73
C HIS A 63 -0.37 -13.32 4.41
N VAL A 64 0.62 -13.15 3.53
CA VAL A 64 0.42 -12.56 2.20
C VAL A 64 -0.35 -13.54 1.33
N VAL A 65 -1.44 -13.05 0.72
CA VAL A 65 -2.26 -13.80 -0.24
C VAL A 65 -2.21 -13.21 -1.64
N GLN A 66 -1.89 -11.92 -1.78
CA GLN A 66 -1.64 -11.26 -3.07
C GLN A 66 -0.51 -10.24 -2.92
N ASN A 67 0.19 -9.96 -4.02
CA ASN A 67 1.19 -8.90 -4.12
C ASN A 67 0.97 -8.04 -5.37
N ASP A 68 1.93 -7.20 -5.75
CA ASP A 68 1.84 -6.32 -6.92
C ASP A 68 2.03 -7.04 -8.27
N ALA A 69 2.44 -8.31 -8.26
CA ALA A 69 2.48 -9.17 -9.43
C ALA A 69 1.16 -9.94 -9.67
N SER A 70 0.26 -9.94 -8.69
CA SER A 70 -1.06 -10.57 -8.80
C SER A 70 -1.95 -9.83 -9.80
N TRP A 71 -2.68 -10.57 -10.65
CA TRP A 71 -3.64 -10.00 -11.61
C TRP A 71 -4.76 -9.18 -10.97
N ASP A 72 -5.09 -9.50 -9.72
CA ASP A 72 -6.22 -8.93 -9.00
C ASP A 72 -5.88 -7.63 -8.27
N THR A 73 -4.61 -7.22 -8.25
CA THR A 73 -4.17 -6.01 -7.56
C THR A 73 -3.79 -4.92 -8.55
N ARG A 74 -4.01 -3.66 -8.18
CA ARG A 74 -3.59 -2.50 -8.97
C ARG A 74 -2.89 -1.50 -8.07
N PHE A 75 -1.85 -0.86 -8.62
CA PHE A 75 -1.07 0.17 -7.95
C PHE A 75 -1.12 1.44 -8.79
N TYR A 76 -1.74 2.49 -8.27
CA TYR A 76 -1.85 3.78 -8.94
C TYR A 76 -1.05 4.83 -8.18
N TRP A 77 0.01 5.34 -8.80
CA TRP A 77 0.74 6.49 -8.27
C TRP A 77 0.27 7.77 -8.95
N THR A 78 -0.16 8.74 -8.15
CA THR A 78 -0.60 10.06 -8.62
C THR A 78 0.32 11.15 -8.09
N LYS A 79 0.95 11.89 -9.00
CA LYS A 79 1.81 13.02 -8.66
C LYS A 79 0.97 14.19 -8.17
N GLY A 80 1.30 14.72 -6.99
CA GLY A 80 0.79 15.98 -6.50
C GLY A 80 1.75 17.14 -6.75
N SER A 81 1.52 18.25 -6.05
CA SER A 81 2.36 19.44 -6.07
C SER A 81 3.43 19.40 -4.96
N LEU A 82 4.49 20.20 -5.11
CA LEU A 82 5.53 20.40 -4.09
C LEU A 82 6.21 19.12 -3.59
N GLY A 83 6.32 18.09 -4.44
CA GLY A 83 6.95 16.82 -4.08
C GLY A 83 6.04 15.85 -3.33
N ARG A 84 4.75 16.15 -3.20
CA ARG A 84 3.75 15.23 -2.66
C ARG A 84 3.25 14.27 -3.73
N SER A 85 2.82 13.09 -3.30
CA SER A 85 2.11 12.13 -4.15
C SER A 85 1.21 11.24 -3.31
N ASN A 86 0.22 10.65 -3.96
CA ASN A 86 -0.66 9.65 -3.37
C ASN A 86 -0.45 8.31 -4.08
N VAL A 87 -0.67 7.23 -3.35
CA VAL A 87 -0.73 5.88 -3.90
C VAL A 87 -2.08 5.29 -3.56
N THR A 88 -2.83 4.91 -4.59
CA THR A 88 -4.09 4.17 -4.44
C THR A 88 -3.82 2.71 -4.79
N ILE A 89 -4.19 1.81 -3.90
CA ILE A 89 -4.11 0.37 -4.11
C ILE A 89 -5.53 -0.16 -4.18
N GLU A 90 -5.80 -0.93 -5.22
CA GLU A 90 -7.03 -1.69 -5.37
C GLU A 90 -6.74 -3.18 -5.28
N TRP A 91 -7.61 -3.91 -4.60
CA TRP A 91 -7.72 -5.35 -4.69
C TRP A 91 -9.11 -5.73 -5.19
N HIS A 92 -9.16 -6.33 -6.38
CA HIS A 92 -10.36 -6.86 -6.99
C HIS A 92 -10.57 -8.26 -6.47
N ILE A 93 -11.47 -8.42 -5.49
CA ILE A 93 -11.57 -9.63 -4.68
C ILE A 93 -12.04 -10.79 -5.57
N PRO A 94 -11.23 -11.84 -5.83
CA PRO A 94 -11.61 -12.91 -6.73
C PRO A 94 -12.84 -13.69 -6.24
N GLY A 95 -13.68 -14.13 -7.18
CA GLY A 95 -14.76 -15.09 -6.92
C GLY A 95 -14.17 -16.43 -6.48
N GLY A 96 -14.18 -16.69 -5.18
CA GLY A 96 -13.48 -17.84 -4.56
C GLY A 96 -12.54 -17.45 -3.42
N THR A 97 -12.39 -16.15 -3.15
CA THR A 97 -11.70 -15.66 -1.95
C THR A 97 -12.38 -16.21 -0.70
N GLU A 98 -11.61 -16.84 0.18
CA GLU A 98 -12.15 -17.35 1.43
C GLU A 98 -12.62 -16.21 2.33
N PRO A 99 -13.79 -16.33 2.99
CA PRO A 99 -14.20 -15.34 3.97
C PRO A 99 -13.18 -15.18 5.10
N GLY A 100 -13.10 -13.98 5.66
CA GLY A 100 -12.21 -13.67 6.78
C GLY A 100 -11.75 -12.23 6.83
N LEU A 101 -10.78 -11.96 7.71
CA LEU A 101 -10.19 -10.63 7.87
C LEU A 101 -8.97 -10.47 6.96
N TYR A 102 -8.94 -9.34 6.26
CA TYR A 102 -7.91 -8.94 5.33
C TYR A 102 -7.39 -7.54 5.66
N ARG A 103 -6.19 -7.22 5.17
CA ARG A 103 -5.64 -5.85 5.17
C ARG A 103 -4.79 -5.65 3.94
N ILE A 104 -4.63 -4.39 3.53
CA ILE A 104 -3.74 -4.00 2.43
C ILE A 104 -2.55 -3.24 3.02
N ARG A 105 -1.35 -3.59 2.57
CA ARG A 105 -0.11 -2.89 2.93
C ARG A 105 0.53 -2.27 1.71
N TYR A 106 1.18 -1.13 1.95
CA TYR A 106 1.93 -0.37 0.96
C TYR A 106 3.39 -0.29 1.41
N PHE A 107 4.32 -0.58 0.52
CA PHE A 107 5.76 -0.49 0.77
C PHE A 107 6.40 0.45 -0.24
N GLY A 108 7.21 1.37 0.26
CA GLY A 108 7.84 2.36 -0.59
C GLY A 108 9.14 2.87 -0.06
N HIS A 109 9.79 3.69 -0.87
CA HIS A 109 10.94 4.47 -0.48
C HIS A 109 10.70 5.93 -0.83
N TYR A 110 11.11 6.84 0.04
CA TYR A 110 11.07 8.27 -0.24
C TYR A 110 12.48 8.85 -0.28
N ARG A 111 12.69 9.83 -1.15
CA ARG A 111 13.95 10.58 -1.23
C ARG A 111 13.90 11.81 -0.34
N LYS A 112 14.82 11.91 0.61
CA LYS A 112 15.02 13.09 1.46
C LYS A 112 16.39 13.70 1.29
N ARG A 113 16.46 15.02 1.38
CA ARG A 113 17.73 15.76 1.35
C ARG A 113 18.40 15.64 2.71
N ALA A 114 19.55 14.97 2.79
CA ALA A 114 20.33 14.83 4.01
C ALA A 114 21.34 15.99 4.18
N SER A 115 21.88 16.50 3.07
CA SER A 115 22.74 17.68 3.04
C SER A 115 22.63 18.40 1.69
N ILE A 116 23.33 19.54 1.53
CA ILE A 116 23.30 20.32 0.28
C ILE A 116 23.66 19.48 -0.95
N PHE A 117 24.57 18.50 -0.79
CA PHE A 117 25.07 17.66 -1.87
C PHE A 117 24.62 16.20 -1.79
N HIS A 118 23.85 15.82 -0.76
CA HIS A 118 23.51 14.41 -0.52
C HIS A 118 22.00 14.20 -0.35
N THR A 119 21.49 13.23 -1.11
CA THR A 119 20.11 12.73 -1.00
C THR A 119 20.19 11.28 -0.56
N VAL A 120 19.35 10.92 0.41
CA VAL A 120 19.21 9.53 0.86
C VAL A 120 17.82 9.03 0.54
N THR A 121 17.74 7.73 0.32
CA THR A 121 16.49 7.01 0.12
C THR A 121 16.15 6.26 1.40
N VAL A 122 14.92 6.36 1.87
CA VAL A 122 14.49 5.78 3.16
C VAL A 122 13.25 4.92 2.94
N PRO A 123 13.25 3.65 3.41
CA PRO A 123 12.07 2.79 3.30
C PRO A 123 10.98 3.24 4.27
N PHE A 124 9.74 2.94 3.90
CA PHE A 124 8.58 3.08 4.76
C PHE A 124 7.52 2.06 4.39
N GLU A 125 6.57 1.87 5.30
CA GLU A 125 5.40 1.03 5.08
C GLU A 125 4.14 1.74 5.59
N GLY A 126 3.01 1.42 4.96
CA GLY A 126 1.67 1.81 5.35
C GLY A 126 0.78 0.57 5.46
N THR A 127 -0.19 0.58 6.36
CA THR A 127 -1.12 -0.53 6.56
C THR A 127 -2.53 0.03 6.71
N SER A 128 -3.48 -0.49 5.93
CA SER A 128 -4.90 -0.17 6.07
C SER A 128 -5.45 -0.69 7.39
N SER A 129 -6.63 -0.24 7.77
CA SER A 129 -7.47 -0.96 8.73
C SER A 129 -7.78 -2.37 8.21
N SER A 130 -8.03 -3.31 9.11
CA SER A 130 -8.53 -4.64 8.73
C SER A 130 -9.99 -4.55 8.28
N PHE A 131 -10.34 -5.34 7.28
CA PHE A 131 -11.70 -5.44 6.75
C PHE A 131 -12.09 -6.90 6.55
N GLU A 132 -13.39 -7.16 6.60
CA GLU A 132 -13.95 -8.48 6.39
C GLU A 132 -14.27 -8.71 4.91
N VAL A 133 -13.93 -9.89 4.39
CA VAL A 133 -14.46 -10.39 3.12
C VAL A 133 -15.49 -11.46 3.43
N THR A 134 -16.68 -11.35 2.82
CA THR A 134 -17.77 -12.29 2.93
C THR A 134 -18.08 -12.95 1.58
N ALA A 135 -18.76 -14.10 1.63
CA ALA A 135 -19.31 -14.72 0.44
C ALA A 135 -20.46 -13.88 -0.15
N LEU A 136 -20.81 -14.16 -1.40
CA LEU A 136 -22.02 -13.65 -2.05
C LEU A 136 -23.29 -14.11 -1.33
#